data_AF-M4RI93-F1
#
_entry.id   AF-M4RI93-F1
#
_cell.length_a   1.000
_cell.length_b   1.000
_cell.length_c   1.000
_cell.angle_alpha   90.00
_cell.angle_beta   90.00
_cell.angle_gamma   90.00
#
_symmetry.space_group_name_H-M   'P 1'
#
loop_
_entity.id
_entity.type
_entity.pdbx_description
1 polymer ?
#
loop_
_entity_poly.entity_id
_entity_poly.type
_entity_poly.pdbx_seq_one_letter_code
_entity_poly.pdbx_strand_id
1 'polypeptide(L)'
;MLERGRETTADNMFDWRGIKVYVYSTLGSRGAARLENHADADHQGFMNRTTEEELGPILREALRKGIQIETHIIGDRALRTFLD
;
A
#
# COMPACT_ATOMS: atom_id res chain seq x y z
N MET A 1 2.73 -16.13 -3.29
CA MET A 1 3.92 -15.39 -3.74
C MET A 1 5.05 -15.38 -2.72
N LEU A 2 4.82 -15.10 -1.43
CA LEU A 2 5.90 -15.13 -0.42
C LEU A 2 6.57 -16.52 -0.32
N GLU A 3 5.77 -17.59 -0.32
CA GLU A 3 6.28 -18.96 -0.30
C GLU A 3 6.84 -19.41 -1.66
N ARG A 4 6.08 -19.17 -2.75
CA ARG A 4 6.35 -19.73 -4.09
C ARG A 4 7.27 -18.90 -4.97
N GLY A 5 7.44 -17.60 -4.70
CA GLY A 5 8.18 -16.68 -5.56
C GLY A 5 7.38 -16.19 -6.78
N ARG A 6 8.12 -15.66 -7.77
CA ARG A 6 7.58 -15.17 -9.04
C ARG A 6 7.24 -16.33 -9.96
N GLU A 7 6.09 -16.27 -10.64
CA GLU A 7 5.67 -17.27 -11.61
C GLU A 7 5.40 -16.60 -12.97
N THR A 8 5.87 -17.22 -14.06
CA THR A 8 5.71 -16.71 -15.43
C THR A 8 5.21 -17.81 -16.35
N THR A 9 4.40 -17.47 -17.36
CA THR A 9 4.03 -18.39 -18.44
C THR A 9 5.09 -18.41 -19.54
N ALA A 10 5.21 -19.53 -20.26
CA ALA A 10 6.21 -19.70 -21.33
C ALA A 10 6.02 -18.72 -22.51
N ASP A 11 4.79 -18.22 -22.71
CA ASP A 11 4.44 -17.23 -23.72
C ASP A 11 4.65 -15.77 -23.26
N ASN A 12 5.09 -15.56 -22.01
CA ASN A 12 5.29 -14.25 -21.37
C ASN A 12 4.03 -13.37 -21.27
N MET A 13 2.83 -13.94 -21.39
CA MET A 13 1.57 -13.19 -21.27
C MET A 13 1.12 -13.00 -19.81
N PHE A 14 1.68 -13.78 -18.88
CA PHE A 14 1.38 -13.68 -17.46
C PHE A 14 2.65 -13.68 -16.61
N ASP A 15 2.67 -12.78 -15.62
CA ASP A 15 3.78 -12.60 -14.68
C ASP A 15 3.25 -12.26 -13.27
N TRP A 16 3.24 -13.26 -12.40
CA TRP A 16 2.89 -13.08 -10.99
C TRP A 16 4.10 -12.58 -10.22
N ARG A 17 4.28 -11.26 -10.18
CA ARG A 17 5.49 -10.61 -9.63
C ARG A 17 5.26 -9.53 -8.58
N GLY A 18 4.01 -9.13 -8.32
CA GLY A 18 3.68 -7.96 -7.52
C GLY A 18 2.73 -8.22 -6.35
N ILE A 19 2.85 -7.38 -5.31
CA ILE A 19 1.88 -7.23 -4.22
C ILE A 19 1.31 -5.80 -4.28
N LYS A 20 -0.02 -5.68 -4.24
CA LYS A 20 -0.72 -4.41 -4.15
C LYS A 20 -1.12 -4.12 -2.70
N VAL A 21 -0.77 -2.93 -2.21
CA VAL A 21 -0.96 -2.53 -0.81
C VAL A 21 -1.93 -1.34 -0.74
N TYR A 22 -2.91 -1.42 0.17
CA TYR A 22 -3.84 -0.34 0.51
C TYR A 22 -3.87 -0.17 2.03
N VAL A 23 -3.58 1.04 2.53
CA VAL A 23 -3.55 1.33 3.98
C VAL A 23 -4.53 2.43 4.41
N TYR A 24 -5.22 3.05 3.46
CA TYR A 24 -6.25 4.07 3.67
C TYR A 24 -7.24 4.09 2.48
N SER A 25 -8.25 4.97 2.52
CA SER A 25 -9.33 5.03 1.50
C SER A 25 -9.19 6.23 0.53
N THR A 26 -10.25 6.69 -0.12
CA THR A 26 -10.18 7.67 -1.21
C THR A 26 -10.58 9.09 -0.77
N LEU A 27 -10.37 10.09 -1.64
CA LEU A 27 -10.86 11.46 -1.40
C LEU A 27 -12.39 11.53 -1.37
N GLY A 28 -13.08 10.83 -2.28
CA GLY A 28 -14.55 10.88 -2.38
C GLY A 28 -15.27 10.38 -1.13
N SER A 29 -14.70 9.37 -0.45
CA SER A 29 -15.22 8.87 0.83
C SER A 29 -14.72 9.66 2.05
N ARG A 30 -13.90 10.71 1.84
CA ARG A 30 -13.14 11.43 2.88
C ARG A 30 -12.21 10.54 3.70
N GLY A 31 -11.92 9.33 3.23
CA GLY A 31 -11.04 8.42 3.94
C GLY A 31 -9.57 8.51 3.52
N ALA A 32 -9.22 9.32 2.52
CA ALA A 32 -7.84 9.67 2.21
C ALA A 32 -7.19 10.41 3.40
N ALA A 33 -6.05 9.91 3.85
CA ALA A 33 -5.37 10.44 5.02
C ALA A 33 -4.58 11.70 4.72
N ARG A 34 -5.06 12.83 5.24
CA ARG A 34 -4.50 14.16 4.98
C ARG A 34 -3.73 14.71 6.16
N LEU A 35 -2.82 15.67 5.93
CA LEU A 35 -2.12 16.37 7.02
C LEU A 35 -3.04 17.35 7.75
N GLU A 36 -4.02 17.89 7.04
CA GLU A 36 -5.08 18.77 7.54
C GLU A 36 -6.46 18.11 7.33
N ASN A 37 -7.50 18.67 7.94
CA ASN A 37 -8.86 18.18 7.74
C ASN A 37 -9.27 18.27 6.26
N HIS A 38 -10.21 17.42 5.85
CA HIS A 38 -10.89 17.62 4.57
C HIS A 38 -11.63 18.97 4.61
N ALA A 39 -11.67 19.68 3.48
CA ALA A 39 -12.27 21.01 3.43
C ALA A 39 -13.77 21.00 3.79
N ASP A 40 -14.40 19.84 3.61
CA ASP A 40 -15.83 19.59 3.81
C ASP A 40 -16.11 18.52 4.89
N ALA A 41 -15.12 18.18 5.73
CA ALA A 41 -15.31 17.26 6.85
C ALA A 41 -14.32 17.54 8.00
N ASP A 42 -14.80 17.47 9.25
CA ASP A 42 -13.99 17.75 10.43
C ASP A 42 -13.09 16.58 10.87
N HIS A 43 -12.39 15.98 9.91
CA HIS A 43 -11.39 14.95 10.17
C HIS A 43 -10.36 14.84 9.03
N GLN A 44 -9.23 14.22 9.34
CA GLN A 44 -8.07 14.09 8.44
C GLN A 44 -8.05 12.78 7.64
N GLY A 45 -9.21 12.16 7.41
CA GLY A 45 -9.33 10.79 6.90
C GLY A 45 -8.79 9.71 7.83
N PHE A 46 -8.56 8.50 7.32
CA PHE A 46 -8.26 7.32 8.13
C PHE A 46 -6.96 6.64 7.68
N MET A 47 -6.19 6.10 8.62
CA MET A 47 -4.97 5.33 8.36
C MET A 47 -4.95 4.12 9.28
N ASN A 48 -3.97 3.22 9.07
CA ASN A 48 -3.68 2.09 9.94
C ASN A 48 -4.80 1.04 10.01
N ARG A 49 -5.51 0.81 8.88
CA ARG A 49 -6.37 -0.38 8.76
C ARG A 49 -5.57 -1.67 8.90
N THR A 50 -4.33 -1.64 8.44
CA THR A 50 -3.28 -2.61 8.75
C THR A 50 -2.12 -1.79 9.29
N THR A 51 -1.57 -2.20 10.44
CA THR A 51 -0.53 -1.43 11.12
C THR A 51 0.83 -1.64 10.44
N GLU A 52 1.78 -0.75 10.71
CA GLU A 52 3.17 -0.94 10.27
C GLU A 52 3.79 -2.21 10.87
N GLU A 53 3.44 -2.54 12.11
CA GLU A 53 3.90 -3.76 12.80
C GLU A 53 3.45 -5.03 12.06
N GLU A 54 2.21 -5.04 11.58
CA GLU A 54 1.64 -6.15 10.80
C GLU A 54 2.20 -6.20 9.36
N LEU A 55 2.26 -5.04 8.69
CA LEU A 55 2.58 -4.96 7.27
C LEU A 55 4.08 -4.95 6.99
N GLY A 56 4.87 -4.30 7.85
CA GLY A 56 6.31 -4.10 7.67
C GLY A 56 7.11 -5.39 7.46
N PRO A 57 6.90 -6.47 8.25
CA PRO A 57 7.57 -7.75 8.05
C PRO A 57 7.30 -8.34 6.66
N ILE A 58 6.06 -8.27 6.19
CA ILE A 58 5.62 -8.78 4.88
C ILE A 58 6.31 -8.01 3.74
N LEU A 59 6.33 -6.68 3.82
CA LEU A 59 6.96 -5.84 2.79
C LEU A 59 8.48 -6.06 2.74
N ARG A 60 9.14 -6.18 3.90
CA ARG A 60 10.58 -6.48 3.97
C ARG A 60 10.90 -7.85 3.39
N GLU A 61 10.09 -8.87 3.68
CA GLU A 61 10.25 -10.20 3.10
C GLU A 61 10.05 -10.17 1.57
N ALA A 62 9.01 -9.49 1.10
CA ALA A 62 8.73 -9.33 -0.32
C ALA A 62 9.90 -8.66 -1.05
N LEU A 63 10.44 -7.56 -0.52
CA LEU A 63 11.61 -6.88 -1.09
C LEU A 63 12.83 -7.80 -1.18
N ARG A 64 13.13 -8.56 -0.13
CA ARG A 64 14.26 -9.52 -0.12
C ARG A 64 14.09 -10.61 -1.18
N LYS A 65 12.86 -10.96 -1.55
CA LYS A 65 12.54 -11.95 -2.59
C LYS A 65 12.42 -11.34 -3.99
N GLY A 66 12.67 -10.04 -4.17
CA GLY A 66 12.55 -9.36 -5.46
C GLY A 66 11.10 -9.19 -5.93
N ILE A 67 10.13 -9.28 -5.02
CA ILE A 67 8.71 -9.05 -5.30
C ILE A 67 8.49 -7.54 -5.42
N GLN A 68 7.80 -7.11 -6.49
CA GLN A 68 7.40 -5.72 -6.66
C GLN A 68 6.32 -5.35 -5.63
N ILE A 69 6.48 -4.20 -4.99
CA ILE A 69 5.48 -3.66 -4.08
C ILE A 69 4.87 -2.41 -4.72
N GLU A 70 3.55 -2.38 -4.78
CA GLU A 70 2.78 -1.24 -5.26
C GLU A 70 1.89 -0.73 -4.14
N THR A 71 2.24 0.41 -3.56
CA THR A 71 1.43 1.04 -2.52
C THR A 71 0.53 2.09 -3.13
N HIS A 72 -0.78 1.95 -2.91
CA HIS A 72 -1.75 2.97 -3.30
C HIS A 72 -1.67 4.14 -2.32
N ILE A 73 -1.27 5.34 -2.78
CA ILE A 73 -1.15 6.58 -1.98
C ILE A 73 -1.91 7.74 -2.66
N ILE A 74 -2.81 8.41 -1.93
CA ILE A 74 -3.63 9.56 -2.36
C ILE A 74 -3.44 10.72 -1.39
N GLY A 75 -3.58 10.46 -0.08
CA GLY A 75 -3.44 11.48 0.95
C GLY A 75 -1.99 11.83 1.25
N ASP A 76 -1.71 13.10 1.51
CA ASP A 76 -0.37 13.64 1.79
C ASP A 76 0.22 13.14 3.11
N ARG A 77 -0.62 12.97 4.15
CA ARG A 77 -0.17 12.34 5.39
C ARG A 77 0.18 10.87 5.18
N ALA A 78 -0.61 10.13 4.40
CA ALA A 78 -0.26 8.75 4.05
C ALA A 78 1.05 8.66 3.27
N LEU A 79 1.30 9.59 2.34
CA LEU A 79 2.56 9.64 1.59
C LEU A 79 3.76 9.81 2.52
N ARG A 80 3.69 10.80 3.43
CA ARG A 80 4.77 11.09 4.36
C ARG A 80 5.05 9.90 5.28
N THR A 81 4.02 9.37 5.94
CA THR A 81 4.17 8.22 6.85
C THR A 81 4.68 6.96 6.17
N PHE A 82 4.38 6.74 4.88
CA PHE A 82 4.87 5.55 4.18
C PHE A 82 6.33 5.67 3.70
N LEU A 83 6.82 6.88 3.47
CA LEU A 83 8.19 7.14 3.01
C LEU A 83 9.20 7.34 4.16
N ASP A 84 8.71 7.68 5.34
CA ASP A 84 9.49 7.73 6.59
C ASP A 84 9.89 6.31 7.05
#